data_AF-A0A9W8RXT0-F1
#
_entry.id   AF-A0A9W8RXT0-F1
#
_cell.length_a   1.000
_cell.length_b   1.000
_cell.length_c   1.000
_cell.angle_alpha   90.00
_cell.angle_beta   90.00
_cell.angle_gamma   90.00
#
_symmetry.space_group_name_H-M   'P 1'
#
loop_
_entity.id
_entity.type
_entity.pdbx_description
1 polymer ?
#
loop_
_entity_poly.entity_id
_entity_poly.type
_entity_poly.pdbx_seq_one_letter_code
_entity_poly.pdbx_strand_id
1 'polypeptide(L)'
;MSHDVMESTSLEPSDEGTVPPTPNADDAASTGHAASVMERTCPNDPPSRTGIVEEVGPGLDLFSHRRLFFGDLADNQRPTPIPDDCTAMLINPETAHRLLERYLLTYWHGLPVMSKDDYRRRLDALFRPPGIFDYDAPETIIIMLAVGLGASMTGEEAIAEFLFQKTKQGAAKLDEVVNMQVVQIHLMMISLPLQLSRHIS
;
A
#
# COMPACT_ATOMS: atom_id res chain seq x y z
N MET A 1 -28.21 21.56 53.07
CA MET A 1 -29.10 22.61 52.51
C MET A 1 -28.28 23.86 52.31
N SER A 2 -28.57 24.63 51.25
CA SER A 2 -27.80 25.71 50.59
C SER A 2 -27.03 25.19 49.36
N HIS A 3 -27.59 25.23 48.13
CA HIS A 3 -27.66 26.36 47.15
C HIS A 3 -26.25 26.94 46.89
N ASP A 4 -25.72 26.97 45.65
CA ASP A 4 -26.32 27.61 44.48
C ASP A 4 -26.04 26.93 43.12
N VAL A 5 -27.09 26.94 42.30
CA VAL A 5 -27.06 26.92 40.84
C VAL A 5 -27.05 28.39 40.40
N MET A 6 -26.13 28.82 39.54
CA MET A 6 -26.39 29.89 38.57
C MET A 6 -25.62 29.69 37.28
N GLU A 7 -26.42 29.41 36.26
CA GLU A 7 -26.18 29.57 34.84
C GLU A 7 -25.99 31.06 34.51
N SER A 8 -25.07 31.39 33.61
CA SER A 8 -25.03 32.69 32.94
C SER A 8 -24.55 32.52 31.51
N THR A 9 -25.45 32.91 30.62
CA THR A 9 -25.46 32.93 29.17
C THR A 9 -24.70 34.12 28.59
N SER A 10 -24.13 33.97 27.39
CA SER A 10 -23.91 34.96 26.30
C SER A 10 -23.17 34.23 25.16
N LEU A 11 -23.75 33.84 24.01
CA LEU A 11 -24.25 34.62 22.87
C LEU A 11 -23.30 35.76 22.43
N GLU A 12 -22.47 35.53 21.41
CA GLU A 12 -22.80 35.88 20.01
C GLU A 12 -21.83 35.24 18.99
N PRO A 13 -22.28 35.01 17.74
CA PRO A 13 -21.50 34.51 16.61
C PRO A 13 -20.91 35.68 15.79
N SER A 14 -19.84 35.43 15.02
CA SER A 14 -19.44 36.37 13.97
C SER A 14 -18.97 35.61 12.73
N ASP A 15 -19.73 35.90 11.69
CA ASP A 15 -19.63 35.57 10.27
C ASP A 15 -18.58 36.47 9.58
N GLU A 16 -18.13 36.03 8.39
CA GLU A 16 -17.27 36.67 7.36
C GLU A 16 -16.08 35.74 7.01
N GLY A 17 -15.99 35.07 5.87
CA GLY A 17 -16.53 35.40 4.55
C GLY A 17 -15.52 36.24 3.77
N THR A 18 -14.49 35.63 3.17
CA THR A 18 -13.78 36.18 1.99
C THR A 18 -12.96 35.09 1.29
N VAL A 19 -13.43 34.70 0.10
CA VAL A 19 -12.64 34.04 -0.96
C VAL A 19 -12.35 35.11 -2.02
N PRO A 20 -11.11 35.19 -2.55
CA PRO A 20 -10.89 35.81 -3.86
C PRO A 20 -10.37 34.80 -4.92
N PRO A 21 -10.48 35.15 -6.20
CA PRO A 21 -10.82 34.21 -7.27
C PRO A 21 -9.63 33.69 -8.07
N THR A 22 -9.83 32.54 -8.72
CA THR A 22 -9.11 32.10 -9.92
C THR A 22 -9.48 32.98 -11.13
N PRO A 23 -8.51 33.39 -11.97
CA PRO A 23 -8.80 33.89 -13.30
C PRO A 23 -8.88 32.77 -14.34
N ASN A 24 -9.85 32.94 -15.23
CA ASN A 24 -10.32 32.03 -16.27
C ASN A 24 -9.35 31.84 -17.45
N ALA A 25 -9.67 30.79 -18.21
CA ALA A 25 -9.24 30.49 -19.58
C ALA A 25 -9.48 31.65 -20.56
N ASP A 26 -8.60 31.78 -21.54
CA ASP A 26 -8.89 31.75 -22.99
C ASP A 26 -7.67 32.31 -23.73
N ASP A 27 -6.99 31.49 -24.52
CA ASP A 27 -6.57 31.96 -25.84
C ASP A 27 -6.49 30.81 -26.84
N ALA A 28 -7.06 31.07 -28.00
CA ALA A 28 -7.34 30.11 -29.04
C ALA A 28 -6.51 30.41 -30.30
N ALA A 29 -6.20 29.32 -31.00
CA ALA A 29 -6.19 29.20 -32.45
C ALA A 29 -4.90 29.48 -33.27
N SER A 30 -4.91 28.75 -34.40
CA SER A 30 -4.13 28.89 -35.64
C SER A 30 -2.72 28.30 -35.63
N THR A 31 -2.27 27.47 -36.57
CA THR A 31 -2.69 27.02 -37.92
C THR A 31 -1.66 25.91 -38.27
N GLY A 32 -1.91 24.75 -38.89
CA GLY A 32 -2.50 24.47 -40.21
C GLY A 32 -1.58 23.49 -40.99
N HIS A 33 -2.17 22.65 -41.86
CA HIS A 33 -1.57 21.88 -42.99
C HIS A 33 -0.57 20.74 -42.66
N ALA A 34 -0.46 19.63 -43.38
CA ALA A 34 -1.19 18.98 -44.48
C ALA A 34 -0.66 17.52 -44.61
N ALA A 35 -1.35 16.72 -45.42
CA ALA A 35 -1.24 15.27 -45.54
C ALA A 35 -0.02 14.71 -46.33
N SER A 36 0.19 13.39 -46.17
CA SER A 36 0.36 12.39 -47.25
C SER A 36 1.76 11.83 -47.62
N VAL A 37 1.93 10.52 -47.33
CA VAL A 37 2.33 9.39 -48.23
C VAL A 37 3.77 9.26 -48.78
N MET A 38 4.32 8.03 -48.58
CA MET A 38 5.25 7.16 -49.35
C MET A 38 6.30 7.82 -50.29
N GLU A 39 7.55 7.36 -50.42
CA GLU A 39 7.98 6.03 -50.85
C GLU A 39 9.53 5.90 -50.78
N ARG A 40 10.00 4.64 -50.79
CA ARG A 40 11.38 4.13 -50.80
C ARG A 40 12.24 4.60 -51.98
N THR A 41 13.57 4.40 -51.89
CA THR A 41 14.50 3.90 -52.96
C THR A 41 15.95 3.87 -52.39
N CYS A 42 16.52 2.70 -52.02
CA CYS A 42 17.52 1.85 -52.74
C CYS A 42 19.00 2.12 -52.31
N PRO A 43 20.04 1.31 -52.63
CA PRO A 43 20.14 -0.11 -53.09
C PRO A 43 21.30 -0.95 -52.44
N ASN A 44 21.43 -2.21 -52.89
CA ASN A 44 22.64 -3.08 -53.03
C ASN A 44 22.96 -4.17 -51.97
N ASP A 45 22.66 -5.42 -52.37
CA ASP A 45 23.34 -6.69 -52.03
C ASP A 45 24.37 -7.05 -53.14
N PRO A 46 25.20 -8.13 -53.11
CA PRO A 46 25.86 -8.96 -52.05
C PRO A 46 27.40 -9.11 -52.42
N PRO A 47 28.22 -10.17 -52.10
CA PRO A 47 28.08 -11.38 -51.27
C PRO A 47 29.29 -11.73 -50.34
N SER A 48 29.13 -12.83 -49.58
CA SER A 48 30.14 -13.82 -49.13
C SER A 48 30.47 -13.94 -47.63
N ARG A 49 29.88 -15.00 -47.04
CA ARG A 49 30.56 -16.18 -46.47
C ARG A 49 31.32 -16.03 -45.12
N THR A 50 30.60 -16.29 -44.03
CA THR A 50 30.98 -17.11 -42.84
C THR A 50 29.76 -17.11 -41.91
N GLY A 51 29.15 -18.22 -41.54
CA GLY A 51 29.78 -19.23 -40.70
C GLY A 51 29.80 -18.79 -39.23
N ILE A 52 28.71 -18.25 -38.68
CA ILE A 52 28.51 -18.10 -37.23
C ILE A 52 27.05 -18.48 -36.94
N VAL A 53 26.89 -19.63 -36.30
CA VAL A 53 25.70 -20.00 -35.54
C VAL A 53 25.65 -19.02 -34.37
N GLU A 54 24.76 -18.03 -34.41
CA GLU A 54 24.53 -17.17 -33.26
C GLU A 54 23.41 -17.81 -32.43
N GLU A 55 23.86 -18.37 -31.30
CA GLU A 55 23.07 -18.87 -30.18
C GLU A 55 21.83 -18.00 -29.92
N VAL A 56 20.64 -18.53 -30.20
CA VAL A 56 19.39 -18.01 -29.67
C VAL A 56 19.39 -18.34 -28.18
N GLY A 57 19.94 -17.43 -27.37
CA GLY A 57 19.75 -17.45 -25.92
C GLY A 57 18.27 -17.33 -25.56
N PRO A 58 17.82 -17.89 -24.43
CA PRO A 58 16.42 -18.02 -24.06
C PRO A 58 15.85 -16.67 -23.60
N GLY A 59 15.63 -15.78 -24.55
CA GLY A 59 15.20 -14.39 -24.31
C GLY A 59 13.95 -13.98 -25.09
N LEU A 60 13.21 -14.95 -25.66
CA LEU A 60 12.02 -14.65 -26.45
C LEU A 60 10.89 -15.68 -26.28
N ASP A 61 10.66 -16.12 -25.04
CA ASP A 61 9.37 -16.71 -24.63
C ASP A 61 8.90 -16.09 -23.32
N LEU A 62 8.58 -14.79 -23.36
CA LEU A 62 8.01 -14.07 -22.21
C LEU A 62 6.52 -13.76 -22.40
N PHE A 63 5.83 -14.49 -23.29
CA PHE A 63 4.38 -14.36 -23.51
C PHE A 63 3.58 -15.65 -23.32
N SER A 64 4.19 -16.74 -22.84
CA SER A 64 3.52 -18.02 -22.64
C SER A 64 2.68 -18.14 -21.34
N HIS A 65 2.54 -17.07 -20.53
CA HIS A 65 1.79 -17.14 -19.26
C HIS A 65 0.80 -16.02 -18.98
N ARG A 66 0.26 -15.32 -19.99
CA ARG A 66 -1.01 -14.61 -19.77
C ARG A 66 -2.14 -15.64 -19.82
N ARG A 67 -2.52 -16.18 -18.65
CA ARG A 67 -3.79 -16.89 -18.49
C ARG A 67 -4.94 -15.92 -18.78
N LEU A 68 -5.44 -15.97 -20.01
CA LEU A 68 -6.72 -15.37 -20.38
C LEU A 68 -7.82 -16.25 -19.78
N PHE A 69 -8.52 -15.75 -18.76
CA PHE A 69 -9.71 -16.41 -18.23
C PHE A 69 -10.90 -16.05 -19.13
N PHE A 70 -11.25 -16.97 -20.04
CA PHE A 70 -12.61 -16.98 -20.58
C PHE A 70 -13.51 -17.59 -19.50
N GLY A 71 -14.50 -16.82 -19.07
CA GLY A 71 -15.44 -17.25 -18.04
C GLY A 71 -16.05 -18.60 -18.38
N ASP A 72 -15.83 -19.58 -17.51
CA ASP A 72 -16.62 -20.81 -17.48
C ASP A 72 -17.74 -20.61 -16.47
N LEU A 73 -18.91 -20.22 -16.99
CA LEU A 73 -20.17 -20.16 -16.26
C LEU A 73 -20.78 -21.58 -16.22
N ALA A 74 -20.14 -22.51 -15.50
CA ALA A 74 -20.76 -23.77 -15.11
C ALA A 74 -19.90 -24.55 -14.09
N ASP A 75 -20.03 -24.22 -12.80
CA ASP A 75 -20.33 -25.29 -11.85
C ASP A 75 -21.01 -24.78 -10.58
N ASN A 76 -22.01 -25.53 -10.15
CA ASN A 76 -22.81 -25.30 -8.96
C ASN A 76 -22.03 -25.69 -7.70
N GLN A 77 -21.03 -24.89 -7.33
CA GLN A 77 -20.47 -24.94 -5.98
C GLN A 77 -21.15 -23.84 -5.18
N ARG A 78 -22.16 -24.24 -4.41
CA ARG A 78 -22.67 -23.50 -3.24
C ARG A 78 -21.47 -22.79 -2.58
N PRO A 79 -21.53 -21.49 -2.27
CA PRO A 79 -20.54 -20.90 -1.39
C PRO A 79 -20.63 -21.68 -0.08
N THR A 80 -19.72 -22.62 0.15
CA THR A 80 -19.40 -23.00 1.51
C THR A 80 -18.98 -21.70 2.15
N PRO A 81 -19.70 -21.20 3.18
CA PRO A 81 -19.17 -20.09 3.95
C PRO A 81 -17.86 -20.63 4.49
N ILE A 82 -16.75 -20.07 3.99
CA ILE A 82 -15.46 -20.21 4.63
C ILE A 82 -15.76 -19.78 6.08
N PRO A 83 -15.56 -20.67 7.08
CA PRO A 83 -15.78 -20.27 8.46
C PRO A 83 -15.01 -18.99 8.69
N ASP A 84 -15.65 -18.00 9.29
CA ASP A 84 -15.06 -16.73 9.70
C ASP A 84 -13.63 -16.94 10.21
N ASP A 85 -12.63 -16.77 9.35
CA ASP A 85 -11.23 -16.80 9.74
C ASP A 85 -10.91 -15.44 10.37
N CYS A 86 -11.61 -15.15 11.47
CA CYS A 86 -11.16 -14.31 12.57
C CYS A 86 -9.96 -14.98 13.25
N THR A 87 -8.96 -15.38 12.46
CA THR A 87 -7.58 -15.55 12.91
C THR A 87 -7.00 -14.13 13.01
N ALA A 88 -7.60 -13.39 13.92
CA ALA A 88 -7.39 -12.01 14.29
C ALA A 88 -5.98 -11.88 14.88
N MET A 89 -4.96 -11.89 14.02
CA MET A 89 -3.55 -11.95 14.39
C MET A 89 -3.23 -13.23 15.20
N LEU A 90 -2.43 -14.17 14.66
CA LEU A 90 -1.90 -15.32 15.43
C LEU A 90 -1.03 -14.91 16.65
N ILE A 91 -1.00 -13.62 16.96
CA ILE A 91 -0.13 -12.96 17.91
C ILE A 91 -1.01 -12.50 19.07
N ASN A 92 -0.66 -12.94 20.26
CA ASN A 92 -1.29 -12.50 21.49
C ASN A 92 -1.17 -10.96 21.65
N PRO A 93 -2.22 -10.25 22.13
CA PRO A 93 -2.24 -8.79 22.21
C PRO A 93 -1.03 -8.21 22.96
N GLU A 94 -0.65 -8.79 24.09
CA GLU A 94 0.47 -8.33 24.90
C GLU A 94 1.80 -8.39 24.12
N THR A 95 1.99 -9.44 23.32
CA THR A 95 3.13 -9.54 22.40
C THR A 95 3.06 -8.45 21.32
N ALA A 96 1.91 -8.25 20.69
CA ALA A 96 1.76 -7.21 19.67
C ALA A 96 2.08 -5.81 20.21
N HIS A 97 1.64 -5.48 21.43
CA HIS A 97 1.98 -4.23 22.10
C HIS A 97 3.49 -4.10 22.37
N ARG A 98 4.13 -5.14 22.91
CA ARG A 98 5.58 -5.14 23.15
C ARG A 98 6.37 -4.87 21.86
N LEU A 99 5.97 -5.51 20.78
CA LEU A 99 6.59 -5.35 19.46
C LEU A 99 6.33 -3.95 18.89
N LEU A 100 5.12 -3.43 19.02
CA LEU A 100 4.80 -2.06 18.62
C LEU A 100 5.65 -1.04 19.39
N GLU A 101 5.78 -1.18 20.71
CA GLU A 101 6.64 -0.29 21.51
C GLU A 101 8.09 -0.34 21.04
N ARG A 102 8.58 -1.52 20.65
CA ARG A 102 9.92 -1.63 20.07
C ARG A 102 10.07 -0.77 18.83
N TYR A 103 9.11 -0.83 17.90
CA TYR A 103 9.08 0.03 16.72
C TYR A 103 9.04 1.52 17.07
N LEU A 104 8.20 1.90 18.03
CA LEU A 104 8.02 3.30 18.44
C LEU A 104 9.27 3.89 19.11
N LEU A 105 10.12 3.06 19.72
CA LEU A 105 11.38 3.48 20.34
C LEU A 105 12.55 3.57 19.35
N THR A 106 12.49 2.89 18.21
CA THR A 106 13.63 2.78 17.29
C THR A 106 13.35 3.42 15.93
N TYR A 107 12.34 2.95 15.20
CA TYR A 107 12.13 3.26 13.80
C TYR A 107 11.22 4.47 13.59
N TRP A 108 10.24 4.69 14.47
CA TRP A 108 9.23 5.74 14.32
C TRP A 108 9.83 7.13 14.06
N HIS A 109 11.01 7.43 14.64
CA HIS A 109 11.70 8.70 14.47
C HIS A 109 12.12 9.00 13.01
N GLY A 110 12.23 7.97 12.16
CA GLY A 110 12.52 8.14 10.73
C GLY A 110 11.28 8.41 9.87
N LEU A 111 10.08 8.08 10.35
CA LEU A 111 8.83 8.25 9.60
C LEU A 111 7.64 8.57 10.53
N PRO A 112 7.60 9.76 11.17
CA PRO A 112 6.60 10.11 12.18
C PRO A 112 5.30 10.64 11.53
N VAL A 113 4.65 9.82 10.70
CA VAL A 113 3.42 10.22 9.97
C VAL A 113 2.21 10.36 10.90
N MET A 114 2.18 9.60 12.00
CA MET A 114 1.19 9.77 13.07
C MET A 114 1.85 9.71 14.45
N SER A 115 1.14 10.21 15.47
CA SER A 115 1.67 10.25 16.83
C SER A 115 1.86 8.83 17.40
N LYS A 116 2.76 8.68 18.39
CA LYS A 116 2.97 7.38 19.06
C LYS A 116 1.68 6.86 19.71
N ASP A 117 0.84 7.74 20.22
CA ASP A 117 -0.43 7.36 20.84
C ASP A 117 -1.47 6.92 19.81
N ASP A 118 -1.43 7.45 18.59
CA ASP A 118 -2.29 6.95 17.50
C ASP A 118 -1.97 5.51 17.13
N TYR A 119 -0.69 5.15 17.07
CA TYR A 119 -0.28 3.75 16.85
C TYR A 119 -0.86 2.82 17.91
N ARG A 120 -0.75 3.20 19.20
CA ARG A 120 -1.27 2.41 20.33
C ARG A 120 -2.78 2.25 20.25
N ARG A 121 -3.51 3.36 20.10
CA ARG A 121 -4.97 3.36 20.00
C ARG A 121 -5.48 2.52 18.83
N ARG A 122 -4.78 2.58 17.69
CA ARG A 122 -5.14 1.79 16.51
C ARG A 122 -4.87 0.31 16.72
N LEU A 123 -3.76 -0.07 17.38
CA LEU A 123 -3.51 -1.46 17.76
C LEU A 123 -4.59 -1.98 18.74
N ASP A 124 -4.95 -1.19 19.75
CA ASP A 124 -6.03 -1.55 20.68
C ASP A 124 -7.37 -1.80 19.95
N ALA A 125 -7.65 -1.00 18.93
CA ALA A 125 -8.86 -1.12 18.14
C ALA A 125 -8.90 -2.42 17.32
N LEU A 126 -7.75 -2.92 16.85
CA LEU A 126 -7.66 -4.19 16.12
C LEU A 126 -8.03 -5.40 16.98
N PHE A 127 -7.75 -5.35 18.29
CA PHE A 127 -8.07 -6.44 19.22
C PHE A 127 -9.47 -6.33 19.85
N ARG A 128 -10.23 -5.27 19.57
CA ARG A 128 -11.58 -5.08 20.14
C ARG A 128 -12.62 -5.89 19.36
N PRO A 129 -13.55 -6.61 20.03
CA PRO A 129 -14.64 -7.32 19.36
C PRO A 129 -15.49 -6.38 18.47
N PRO A 130 -15.91 -6.81 17.27
CA PRO A 130 -15.85 -8.18 16.75
C PRO A 130 -14.46 -8.62 16.22
N GLY A 131 -13.43 -7.76 16.27
CA GLY A 131 -12.06 -8.13 15.91
C GLY A 131 -11.89 -8.47 14.42
N ILE A 132 -12.70 -7.85 13.56
CA ILE A 132 -12.64 -8.08 12.12
C ILE A 132 -11.47 -7.25 11.56
N PHE A 133 -10.44 -7.95 11.08
CA PHE A 133 -9.29 -7.33 10.44
C PHE A 133 -9.61 -7.04 8.99
N ASP A 134 -9.75 -5.76 8.66
CA ASP A 134 -9.65 -5.32 7.28
C ASP A 134 -8.16 -5.24 6.91
N TYR A 135 -7.63 -6.35 6.38
CA TYR A 135 -6.24 -6.46 5.94
C TYR A 135 -5.92 -5.58 4.73
N ASP A 136 -6.93 -4.98 4.11
CA ASP A 136 -6.79 -4.11 2.95
C ASP A 136 -6.84 -2.63 3.35
N ALA A 137 -7.34 -2.32 4.55
CA ALA A 137 -7.34 -0.97 5.08
C ALA A 137 -5.90 -0.45 5.30
N PRO A 138 -5.54 0.72 4.75
CA PRO A 138 -4.20 1.30 4.91
C PRO A 138 -3.75 1.41 6.37
N GLU A 139 -4.67 1.80 7.26
CA GLU A 139 -4.43 1.91 8.69
C GLU A 139 -4.01 0.56 9.31
N THR A 140 -4.74 -0.50 9.00
CA THR A 140 -4.42 -1.85 9.49
C THR A 140 -3.06 -2.30 8.99
N ILE A 141 -2.79 -2.07 7.69
CA ILE A 141 -1.50 -2.40 7.07
C ILE A 141 -0.35 -1.66 7.76
N ILE A 142 -0.51 -0.37 8.04
CA ILE A 142 0.50 0.44 8.74
C ILE A 142 0.79 -0.13 10.13
N ILE A 143 -0.25 -0.49 10.90
CA ILE A 143 -0.07 -1.06 12.24
C ILE A 143 0.60 -2.43 12.17
N MET A 144 0.20 -3.30 11.24
CA MET A 144 0.84 -4.60 11.04
C MET A 144 2.31 -4.47 10.63
N LEU A 145 2.66 -3.52 9.75
CA LEU A 145 4.04 -3.24 9.39
C LEU A 145 4.85 -2.70 10.57
N ALA A 146 4.27 -1.84 11.41
CA ALA A 146 4.93 -1.35 12.62
C ALA A 146 5.24 -2.50 13.59
N VAL A 147 4.27 -3.39 13.84
CA VAL A 147 4.48 -4.57 14.67
C VAL A 147 5.51 -5.51 14.05
N GLY A 148 5.46 -5.74 12.74
CA GLY A 148 6.41 -6.59 12.02
C GLY A 148 7.85 -6.05 12.04
N LEU A 149 8.02 -4.73 11.93
CA LEU A 149 9.31 -4.07 12.16
C LEU A 149 9.79 -4.25 13.60
N GLY A 150 8.88 -4.12 14.57
CA GLY A 150 9.15 -4.45 15.97
C GLY A 150 9.69 -5.87 16.15
N ALA A 151 9.00 -6.84 15.55
CA ALA A 151 9.31 -8.26 15.58
C ALA A 151 10.68 -8.60 14.99
N SER A 152 11.03 -7.98 13.84
CA SER A 152 12.34 -8.20 13.21
C SER A 152 13.51 -7.69 14.06
N MET A 153 13.26 -6.74 14.97
CA MET A 153 14.28 -6.22 15.89
C MET A 153 14.37 -6.99 17.22
N THR A 154 13.44 -7.91 17.50
CA THR A 154 13.39 -8.71 18.74
C THR A 154 13.67 -10.19 18.52
N GLY A 155 14.02 -10.59 17.30
CA GLY A 155 14.23 -12.00 16.94
C GLY A 155 12.94 -12.79 16.74
N GLU A 156 11.78 -12.13 16.64
CA GLU A 156 10.50 -12.78 16.34
C GLU A 156 10.27 -12.85 14.82
N GLU A 157 11.22 -13.46 14.11
CA GLU A 157 11.28 -13.46 12.63
C GLU A 157 10.05 -14.08 11.97
N ALA A 158 9.51 -15.16 12.54
CA ALA A 158 8.31 -15.82 12.03
C ALA A 158 7.08 -14.87 12.05
N ILE A 159 6.97 -14.04 13.09
CA ILE A 159 5.93 -13.02 13.19
C ILE A 159 6.16 -11.92 12.17
N ALA A 160 7.41 -11.43 12.06
CA ALA A 160 7.76 -10.39 11.10
C ALA A 160 7.42 -10.82 9.67
N GLU A 161 7.82 -12.04 9.28
CA GLU A 161 7.58 -12.60 7.95
C GLU A 161 6.09 -12.80 7.69
N PHE A 162 5.35 -13.37 8.65
CA PHE A 162 3.91 -13.54 8.52
C PHE A 162 3.19 -12.20 8.30
N LEU A 163 3.48 -11.20 9.12
CA LEU A 163 2.89 -9.86 8.99
C LEU A 163 3.30 -9.19 7.69
N PHE A 164 4.55 -9.36 7.25
CA PHE A 164 5.03 -8.83 5.98
C PHE A 164 4.30 -9.44 4.78
N GLN A 165 4.11 -10.76 4.76
CA GLN A 165 3.37 -11.42 3.68
C GLN A 165 1.90 -10.96 3.63
N LYS A 166 1.25 -10.83 4.79
CA LYS A 166 -0.13 -10.33 4.85
C LYS A 166 -0.26 -8.88 4.39
N THR A 167 0.64 -8.01 4.85
CA THR A 167 0.66 -6.60 4.46
C THR A 167 1.00 -6.40 2.98
N LYS A 168 1.89 -7.23 2.40
CA LYS A 168 2.17 -7.25 0.97
C LYS A 168 0.91 -7.60 0.14
N GLN A 169 0.11 -8.56 0.60
CA GLN A 169 -1.16 -8.90 -0.06
C GLN A 169 -2.18 -7.75 0.01
N GLY A 170 -2.31 -7.11 1.17
CA GLY A 170 -3.20 -5.95 1.34
C GLY A 170 -2.74 -4.74 0.52
N ALA A 171 -1.44 -4.43 0.54
CA ALA A 171 -0.86 -3.31 -0.19
C ALA A 171 -1.04 -3.43 -1.71
N ALA A 172 -1.03 -4.65 -2.27
CA ALA A 172 -1.29 -4.87 -3.69
C ALA A 172 -2.70 -4.44 -4.13
N LYS A 173 -3.67 -4.38 -3.20
CA LYS A 173 -5.02 -3.87 -3.47
C LYS A 173 -5.10 -2.35 -3.41
N LEU A 174 -4.06 -1.69 -2.93
CA LEU A 174 -3.95 -0.24 -2.82
C LEU A 174 -3.12 0.38 -3.96
N ASP A 175 -2.74 -0.39 -4.98
CA ASP A 175 -1.83 0.05 -6.06
C ASP A 175 -2.38 1.25 -6.85
N GLU A 176 -3.71 1.31 -7.03
CA GLU A 176 -4.39 2.42 -7.71
C GLU A 176 -4.70 3.61 -6.77
N VAL A 177 -4.45 3.46 -5.46
CA VAL A 177 -4.80 4.46 -4.45
C VAL A 177 -3.61 5.40 -4.21
N VAL A 178 -3.81 6.68 -4.51
CA VAL A 178 -2.79 7.72 -4.29
C VAL A 178 -3.12 8.52 -3.03
N ASN A 179 -2.55 8.10 -1.89
CA ASN A 179 -2.66 8.84 -0.63
C ASN A 179 -1.36 8.78 0.20
N MET A 180 -1.24 9.63 1.22
CA MET A 180 -0.05 9.69 2.08
C MET A 180 0.22 8.39 2.86
N GLN A 181 -0.83 7.64 3.20
CA GLN A 181 -0.71 6.38 3.92
C GLN A 181 -0.10 5.28 3.05
N VAL A 182 -0.44 5.23 1.76
CA VAL A 182 0.13 4.31 0.78
C VAL A 182 1.62 4.61 0.59
N VAL A 183 2.01 5.89 0.53
CA VAL A 183 3.44 6.28 0.54
C VAL A 183 4.12 5.78 1.81
N GLN A 184 3.51 5.97 2.98
CA GLN A 184 4.04 5.48 4.25
C GLN A 184 4.20 3.95 4.27
N ILE A 185 3.20 3.22 3.79
CA ILE A 185 3.19 1.75 3.69
C ILE A 185 4.40 1.29 2.88
N HIS A 186 4.60 1.84 1.68
CA HIS A 186 5.71 1.47 0.81
C HIS A 186 7.07 1.76 1.46
N LEU A 187 7.23 2.92 2.11
CA LEU A 187 8.45 3.25 2.84
C LEU A 187 8.72 2.28 4.00
N MET A 188 7.68 1.86 4.73
CA MET A 188 7.81 0.85 5.79
C MET A 188 8.12 -0.54 5.23
N MET A 189 7.51 -0.92 4.10
CA MET A 189 7.75 -2.19 3.41
C MET A 189 9.17 -2.32 2.87
N ILE A 190 9.82 -1.22 2.48
CA ILE A 190 11.24 -1.24 2.08
C ILE A 190 12.14 -1.55 3.29
N SER A 191 11.78 -1.03 4.46
CA SER A 191 12.61 -1.14 5.66
C SER A 191 12.56 -2.50 6.35
N LEU A 192 11.42 -3.20 6.29
CA LEU A 192 11.25 -4.47 7.02
C LEU A 192 12.18 -5.60 6.50
N PRO A 193 12.30 -5.84 5.18
CA PRO A 193 13.26 -6.81 4.63
C PRO A 193 14.73 -6.46 4.90
N LEU A 194 15.05 -5.15 4.97
CA LEU A 194 16.40 -4.69 5.30
C LEU A 194 16.77 -5.05 6.75
N GLN A 195 15.81 -4.98 7.68
CA GLN A 195 16.04 -5.42 9.05
C GLN A 195 16.18 -6.94 9.16
N LEU A 196 15.36 -7.69 8.43
CA LEU A 196 15.40 -9.16 8.44
C LEU A 196 16.74 -9.69 7.90
N SER A 197 17.25 -9.08 6.83
CA SER A 197 18.56 -9.46 6.24
C SER A 197 19.74 -9.19 7.17
N ARG A 198 19.62 -8.24 8.12
CA ARG A 198 20.73 -7.83 9.00
C ARG A 198 21.03 -8.85 10.10
N HIS A 199 20.10 -9.73 10.44
CA HIS A 199 20.27 -10.74 11.48
C HIS A 199 20.85 -12.07 10.99
N ILE A 200 21.03 -12.23 9.67
CA ILE A 200 21.50 -13.47 9.03
C ILE A 200 23.02 -13.41 8.71
N SER A 201 23.69 -12.29 8.96
CA SER A 201 25.14 -12.11 8.77
C SER A 201 25.90 -11.96 10.09
#